data_AF-A0A835R637-F1
#
_entry.id   AF-A0A835R637-F1
#
_cell.length_a   1.000
_cell.length_b   1.000
_cell.length_c   1.000
_cell.angle_alpha   90.00
_cell.angle_beta   90.00
_cell.angle_gamma   90.00
#
_symmetry.space_group_name_H-M   'P 1'
#
loop_
_entity.id
_entity.type
_entity.pdbx_description
1 polymer ?
#
loop_
_entity_poly.entity_id
_entity_poly.type
_entity_poly.pdbx_seq_one_letter_code
_entity_poly.pdbx_strand_id
1 'polypeptide(L)'
;MGSRENISKDTISLAGKSGQVWGVAMRSSPGSLKPIYVSPGHRISVESSIRFVKLCCKFRVPEPVRQADIRSKIFLQKLKEPGHQVIGMSCFLCIYFVCKAIIYQMLRFHTLSSHCCF
;
A
#
# COMPACT_ATOMS: atom_id res chain seq x y z
N MET A 1 -2.60 -30.52 -4.00
CA MET A 1 -1.24 -29.96 -3.96
C MET A 1 -1.30 -28.50 -4.41
N GLY A 2 -1.50 -27.58 -3.47
CA GLY A 2 -1.56 -26.14 -3.74
C GLY A 2 -0.16 -25.54 -3.72
N SER A 3 0.19 -24.83 -4.78
CA SER A 3 1.45 -24.13 -5.02
C SER A 3 1.82 -23.21 -3.85
N ARG A 4 2.91 -23.57 -3.14
CA ARG A 4 3.65 -22.66 -2.26
C ARG A 4 4.32 -21.60 -3.14
N GLU A 5 3.62 -20.50 -3.40
CA GLU A 5 4.14 -19.39 -4.19
C GLU A 5 5.27 -18.68 -3.42
N ASN A 6 6.51 -19.11 -3.69
CA ASN A 6 7.82 -18.51 -3.36
C ASN A 6 7.80 -17.30 -2.39
N ILE A 7 7.81 -17.58 -1.08
CA ILE A 7 8.10 -16.60 -0.01
C ILE A 7 9.64 -16.44 0.21
N SER A 8 10.49 -16.88 -0.71
CA SER A 8 11.77 -17.47 -0.31
C SER A 8 13.06 -16.64 -0.43
N LYS A 9 13.08 -15.37 -0.87
CA LYS A 9 14.37 -14.59 -0.85
C LYS A 9 14.32 -13.11 -0.43
N ASP A 10 13.19 -12.42 -0.56
CA ASP A 10 13.13 -10.95 -0.37
C ASP A 10 12.26 -10.48 0.80
N THR A 11 11.78 -11.40 1.64
CA THR A 11 10.86 -11.13 2.76
C THR A 11 11.37 -11.71 4.06
N ILE A 12 11.37 -10.89 5.13
CA ILE A 12 11.74 -11.27 6.50
C ILE A 12 10.52 -11.03 7.40
N SER A 13 10.07 -12.06 8.10
CA SER A 13 8.95 -11.96 9.04
C SER A 13 9.37 -11.23 10.32
N LEU A 14 8.54 -10.28 10.75
CA LEU A 14 8.74 -9.52 11.98
C LEU A 14 7.86 -10.16 13.07
N ALA A 15 8.47 -11.05 13.84
CA ALA A 15 7.83 -11.73 14.97
C ALA A 15 8.20 -11.05 16.29
N GLY A 16 7.21 -10.91 17.18
CA GLY A 16 7.43 -10.45 18.55
C GLY A 16 7.99 -11.57 19.43
N LYS A 17 8.39 -11.22 20.65
CA LYS A 17 8.90 -12.20 21.65
C LYS A 17 7.90 -13.31 21.98
N SER A 18 6.60 -13.06 21.77
CA SER A 18 5.52 -14.03 21.95
C SER A 18 5.35 -15.03 20.80
N GLY A 19 6.13 -14.91 19.72
CA GLY A 19 5.97 -15.70 18.50
C GLY A 19 4.90 -15.17 17.54
N GLN A 20 4.12 -14.16 17.94
CA GLN A 20 3.14 -13.52 17.07
C GLN A 20 3.83 -12.73 15.95
N VAL A 21 3.43 -12.94 14.70
CA VAL A 21 3.91 -12.17 13.54
C VAL A 21 3.11 -10.86 13.44
N TRP A 22 3.82 -9.74 13.49
CA TRP A 22 3.26 -8.39 13.38
C TRP A 22 3.25 -7.88 11.95
N GLY A 23 4.06 -8.48 11.08
CA GLY A 23 4.23 -8.03 9.71
C GLY A 23 5.48 -8.60 9.07
N VAL A 24 5.91 -7.99 7.98
CA VAL A 24 7.12 -8.37 7.24
C VAL A 24 7.93 -7.14 6.83
N ALA A 25 9.24 -7.29 6.81
CA ALA A 25 10.13 -6.43 6.05
C ALA A 25 10.31 -7.07 4.67
N MET A 26 10.00 -6.34 3.60
CA MET A 26 10.11 -6.85 2.23
C MET A 26 10.89 -5.91 1.34
N ARG A 27 11.66 -6.47 0.40
CA ARG A 27 12.21 -5.72 -0.71
C ARG A 27 11.19 -5.73 -1.85
N SER A 28 10.81 -4.54 -2.29
CA SER A 28 9.78 -4.33 -3.31
C SER A 28 10.33 -4.32 -4.74
N SER A 29 11.64 -4.14 -4.92
CA SER A 29 12.29 -4.19 -6.23
C SER A 29 13.70 -4.80 -6.11
N PRO A 30 14.17 -5.57 -7.10
CA PRO A 30 15.50 -6.21 -7.07
C PRO A 30 16.67 -5.24 -6.86
N GLY A 31 16.51 -3.96 -7.23
CA GLY A 31 17.53 -2.91 -7.06
C GLY A 31 17.39 -2.09 -5.77
N SER A 32 16.34 -2.27 -4.97
CA SER A 32 16.17 -1.47 -3.75
C SER A 32 16.95 -2.09 -2.59
N LEU A 33 17.90 -1.34 -2.03
CA LEU A 33 18.63 -1.74 -0.81
C LEU A 33 17.79 -1.54 0.45
N LYS A 34 16.85 -0.59 0.41
CA LYS A 34 16.03 -0.24 1.58
C LYS A 34 14.70 -1.00 1.52
N PRO A 35 14.41 -1.89 2.48
CA PRO A 35 13.14 -2.59 2.52
C PRO A 35 11.98 -1.63 2.85
N ILE A 36 10.77 -2.12 2.63
CA ILE A 36 9.53 -1.55 3.15
C ILE A 36 8.99 -2.47 4.23
N TYR A 37 8.42 -1.87 5.27
CA TYR A 37 7.82 -2.60 6.38
C TYR A 37 6.31 -2.63 6.17
N VAL A 38 5.73 -3.82 6.17
CA VAL A 38 4.31 -4.05 5.93
C VAL A 38 3.71 -4.71 7.16
N SER A 39 2.72 -4.06 7.75
CA SER A 39 1.89 -4.59 8.82
C SER A 39 0.44 -4.68 8.36
N PRO A 40 -0.36 -5.63 8.91
CA PRO A 40 -1.78 -5.68 8.62
C PRO A 40 -2.48 -4.43 9.17
N GLY A 41 -3.49 -3.96 8.45
CA GLY A 41 -4.42 -2.93 8.91
C GLY A 41 -5.70 -3.52 9.49
N HIS A 42 -6.80 -2.78 9.41
CA HIS A 42 -8.11 -3.26 9.83
C HIS A 42 -8.68 -4.28 8.82
N ARG A 43 -9.23 -5.41 9.31
CA ARG A 43 -9.91 -6.47 8.51
C ARG A 43 -9.08 -7.06 7.37
N ILE A 44 -7.75 -7.13 7.54
CA ILE A 44 -6.86 -7.76 6.56
C ILE A 44 -5.86 -8.65 7.28
N SER A 45 -5.63 -9.86 6.76
CA SER A 45 -4.59 -10.74 7.28
C SER A 45 -3.21 -10.26 6.87
N VAL A 46 -2.18 -10.68 7.62
CA VAL A 46 -0.78 -10.38 7.29
C VAL A 46 -0.45 -10.83 5.87
N GLU A 47 -0.80 -12.07 5.51
CA GLU A 47 -0.53 -12.63 4.18
C GLU A 47 -1.19 -11.83 3.05
N SER A 48 -2.48 -11.51 3.19
CA SER A 48 -3.20 -10.71 2.20
C SER A 48 -2.57 -9.34 2.04
N SER A 49 -2.20 -8.69 3.15
CA SER A 49 -1.55 -7.36 3.10
C SER A 49 -0.25 -7.37 2.29
N ILE A 50 0.56 -8.42 2.43
CA ILE A 50 1.81 -8.59 1.68
C ILE A 50 1.52 -8.76 0.19
N ARG A 51 0.54 -9.59 -0.15
CA ARG A 51 0.15 -9.82 -1.54
C ARG A 51 -0.32 -8.52 -2.20
N PHE A 52 -1.13 -7.72 -1.51
CA PHE A 52 -1.57 -6.42 -1.99
C PHE A 52 -0.39 -5.47 -2.21
N VAL A 53 0.50 -5.34 -1.22
CA VAL A 53 1.65 -4.46 -1.33
C VAL A 53 2.55 -4.87 -2.51
N LYS A 54 2.81 -6.17 -2.69
CA LYS A 54 3.59 -6.69 -3.84
C LYS A 54 2.97 -6.28 -5.18
N LEU A 55 1.66 -6.39 -5.34
CA LEU A 55 0.96 -6.04 -6.59
C LEU A 55 0.99 -4.54 -6.89
N CYS A 56 0.99 -3.70 -5.84
CA CYS A 56 1.06 -2.25 -5.99
C CYS A 56 2.50 -1.72 -6.15
N CYS A 57 3.53 -2.54 -5.94
CA CYS A 57 4.93 -2.14 -5.98
C CYS A 57 5.52 -2.25 -7.39
N LYS A 58 5.37 -1.18 -8.20
CA LYS A 58 6.18 -0.98 -9.42
C LYS A 58 7.55 -0.36 -9.11
N PHE A 59 7.61 0.39 -8.02
CA PHE A 59 8.80 1.06 -7.49
C PHE A 59 9.00 0.64 -6.03
N ARG A 60 9.99 1.21 -5.36
CA ARG A 60 10.22 0.97 -3.92
C ARG A 60 8.94 1.22 -3.09
N VAL A 61 8.28 2.35 -3.32
CA VAL A 61 7.06 2.76 -2.62
C VAL A 61 5.84 2.29 -3.43
N PRO A 62 4.83 1.67 -2.78
CA PRO A 62 3.60 1.26 -3.45
C PRO A 62 2.96 2.43 -4.20
N GLU A 63 2.46 2.16 -5.40
CA GLU A 63 1.86 3.18 -6.28
C GLU A 63 0.80 4.05 -5.57
N PRO A 64 -0.13 3.49 -4.76
CA PRO A 64 -1.12 4.29 -4.05
C PRO A 64 -0.50 5.31 -3.07
N VAL A 65 0.54 4.88 -2.34
CA VAL A 65 1.26 5.74 -1.39
C VAL A 65 2.05 6.80 -2.13
N ARG A 66 2.68 6.43 -3.26
CA ARG A 66 3.44 7.36 -4.10
C ARG A 66 2.54 8.47 -4.68
N GLN A 67 1.33 8.12 -5.12
CA GLN A 67 0.37 9.11 -5.63
C GLN A 67 -0.12 10.04 -4.53
N ALA A 68 -0.35 9.52 -3.32
CA ALA A 68 -0.72 10.34 -2.17
C ALA A 68 0.36 11.38 -1.83
N ASP A 69 1.63 10.96 -1.79
CA ASP A 69 2.78 11.82 -1.50
C ASP A 69 2.98 12.91 -2.57
N ILE A 70 2.88 12.56 -3.86
CA ILE A 70 3.00 13.54 -4.95
C ILE A 70 1.91 14.60 -4.85
N ARG A 71 0.65 14.18 -4.63
CA ARG A 71 -0.49 15.11 -4.53
C ARG A 71 -0.40 16.00 -3.31
N SER A 72 0.03 15.48 -2.15
CA SER A 72 0.19 16.29 -0.95
C SER A 72 1.26 17.37 -1.14
N LYS A 73 2.38 17.05 -1.79
CA LYS A 73 3.45 18.02 -2.09
C LYS A 73 3.00 19.11 -3.06
N ILE A 74 2.30 18.74 -4.13
CA ILE A 74 1.71 19.72 -5.07
C ILE A 74 0.74 20.65 -4.33
N PHE A 75 -0.07 20.10 -3.42
CA PHE A 75 -0.99 20.90 -2.61
C PHE A 75 -0.25 21.89 -1.71
N LEU A 76 0.77 21.43 -0.98
CA LEU A 76 1.58 22.29 -0.11
C LEU A 76 2.34 23.38 -0.87
N GLN A 77 2.82 23.09 -2.08
CA GLN A 77 3.49 24.08 -2.92
C GLN A 77 2.53 25.21 -3.31
N LYS A 78 1.29 24.87 -3.70
CA LYS A 78 0.25 25.86 -4.03
C LYS A 78 -0.13 26.75 -2.84
N LEU A 79 -0.08 26.22 -1.62
CA LEU A 79 -0.33 27.01 -0.41
C LEU A 79 0.77 28.04 -0.10
N LYS A 80 1.99 27.85 -0.63
CA LYS A 80 3.11 28.77 -0.39
C LYS A 80 3.10 29.99 -1.30
N GLU A 81 2.29 30.01 -2.37
CA GLU A 81 2.23 31.17 -3.26
C GLU A 81 1.38 32.30 -2.65
N PRO A 82 1.95 33.51 -2.46
CA PRO A 82 1.22 34.63 -1.88
C PRO A 82 0.14 35.10 -2.87
N GLY A 83 -1.13 34.85 -2.53
CA GLY A 83 -2.29 35.30 -3.31
C GLY A 83 -3.31 34.21 -3.67
N HIS A 84 -3.11 32.95 -3.31
CA HIS A 84 -4.07 31.88 -3.60
C HIS A 84 -5.12 31.73 -2.48
N GLN A 85 -6.34 32.23 -2.72
CA GLN A 85 -7.49 31.98 -1.86
C GLN A 85 -7.89 30.51 -1.98
N VAL A 86 -7.65 29.73 -0.91
CA VAL A 86 -7.88 28.29 -0.88
C VAL A 86 -9.39 28.04 -0.98
N ILE A 87 -9.88 27.69 -2.17
CA ILE A 87 -11.23 27.14 -2.28
C ILE A 87 -11.18 25.78 -1.56
N GLY A 88 -11.82 25.69 -0.39
CA GLY A 88 -11.80 24.54 0.54
C GLY A 88 -12.30 23.19 -0.02
N MET A 89 -12.51 23.09 -1.33
CA MET A 89 -12.95 21.89 -2.05
C MET A 89 -11.80 20.98 -2.53
N SER A 90 -10.56 21.45 -2.55
CA SER A 90 -9.43 20.66 -3.09
C SER A 90 -8.86 19.60 -2.11
N CYS A 91 -8.94 19.84 -0.79
CA CYS A 91 -8.53 18.87 0.24
C CYS A 91 -9.35 17.57 0.20
N PHE A 92 -10.68 17.68 0.02
CA PHE A 92 -11.56 16.52 -0.06
C PHE A 92 -11.22 15.64 -1.26
N LEU A 93 -10.90 16.26 -2.42
CA LEU A 93 -10.60 15.52 -3.64
C LEU A 93 -9.30 14.71 -3.54
N CYS A 94 -8.26 15.23 -2.87
CA CYS A 94 -7.01 14.50 -2.66
C CYS A 94 -7.21 13.25 -1.78
N ILE A 95 -7.94 13.38 -0.68
CA ILE A 95 -8.26 12.26 0.21
C ILE A 95 -9.14 11.23 -0.54
N TYR A 96 -10.15 11.71 -1.27
CA TYR A 96 -11.05 10.85 -2.05
C TYR A 96 -10.31 10.05 -3.12
N PHE A 97 -9.36 10.65 -3.84
CA PHE A 97 -8.64 9.95 -4.92
C PHE A 97 -7.72 8.85 -4.40
N VAL A 98 -7.07 9.06 -3.24
CA VAL A 98 -6.22 8.06 -2.61
C VAL A 98 -7.07 6.92 -2.03
N CYS A 99 -8.14 7.25 -1.30
CA CYS A 99 -9.07 6.26 -0.78
C CYS A 99 -9.75 5.46 -1.89
N LYS A 100 -10.21 6.11 -2.97
CA LYS A 100 -10.85 5.42 -4.10
C LYS A 100 -9.87 4.49 -4.83
N ALA A 101 -8.60 4.86 -4.97
CA ALA A 101 -7.59 3.97 -5.57
C ALA A 101 -7.32 2.73 -4.70
N ILE A 102 -7.22 2.90 -3.39
CA ILE A 102 -7.01 1.79 -2.44
C ILE A 102 -8.25 0.88 -2.39
N ILE A 103 -9.45 1.47 -2.30
CA ILE A 103 -10.71 0.73 -2.27
C ILE A 103 -10.94 0.02 -3.61
N TYR A 104 -10.71 0.64 -4.77
CA TYR A 104 -10.86 -0.05 -6.07
C TYR A 104 -9.89 -1.21 -6.22
N GLN A 105 -8.63 -1.07 -5.78
CA GLN A 105 -7.66 -2.16 -5.81
C GLN A 105 -8.07 -3.31 -4.88
N MET A 106 -8.62 -3.01 -3.69
CA MET A 106 -9.15 -4.03 -2.78
C MET A 106 -10.46 -4.66 -3.27
N LEU A 107 -11.39 -3.87 -3.82
CA LEU A 107 -12.69 -4.34 -4.31
C LEU A 107 -12.54 -5.21 -5.55
N ARG A 108 -11.62 -4.85 -6.46
CA ARG A 108 -11.26 -5.67 -7.63
C ARG A 108 -10.64 -7.00 -7.22
N PHE A 109 -9.96 -7.04 -6.07
CA PHE A 109 -9.40 -8.27 -5.54
C PHE A 109 -10.44 -9.12 -4.81
N HIS A 110 -11.37 -8.50 -4.09
CA HIS A 110 -12.48 -9.21 -3.46
C HIS A 110 -13.37 -9.89 -4.52
N THR A 111 -13.68 -9.22 -5.64
CA THR A 111 -14.43 -9.84 -6.75
C THR A 111 -13.64 -10.94 -7.48
N LEU A 112 -12.31 -10.82 -7.60
CA LEU A 112 -11.47 -11.90 -8.13
C LEU A 112 -11.34 -13.09 -7.16
N SER A 113 -11.41 -12.86 -5.85
CA SER A 113 -11.40 -13.93 -4.83
C SER A 113 -12.76 -14.61 -4.66
N SER A 114 -13.87 -13.93 -4.98
CA SER A 114 -15.22 -14.50 -5.00
C SER A 114 -15.45 -15.54 -6.11
N HIS A 115 -14.51 -15.69 -7.06
CA HIS A 115 -14.49 -16.81 -8.02
C HIS A 115 -13.58 -17.96 -7.59
N CYS A 116 -13.04 -17.96 -6.37
CA CYS A 116 -12.19 -19.00 -5.82
C CYS A 116 -12.47 -19.34 -4.34
N CYS A 117 -13.66 -19.03 -3.82
CA CYS A 117 -14.13 -19.61 -2.56
C CYS A 117 -15.38 -20.44 -2.81
N PHE A 118 -15.19 -21.76 -2.72
CA PHE A 118 -16.18 -22.73 -2.27
C PHE A 118 -16.50 -22.48 -0.78
#